data_AF-A0A352JR73-F1
#
_entry.id   AF-A0A352JR73-F1
#
_cell.length_a   1.000
_cell.length_b   1.000
_cell.length_c   1.000
_cell.angle_alpha   90.00
_cell.angle_beta   90.00
_cell.angle_gamma   90.00
#
_symmetry.space_group_name_H-M   'P 1'
#
loop_
_entity.id
_entity.type
_entity.pdbx_description
1 polymer ?
#
loop_
_entity_poly.entity_id
_entity_poly.type
_entity_poly.pdbx_seq_one_letter_code
_entity_poly.pdbx_strand_id
1 'polypeptide(L)' 'MTKIRVLLLEDNRLLREGITKMLNAEADIKVISSTDSSDAF' A
#
# COMPACT_ATOMS: atom_id res chain seq x y z
N MET A 1 10.38 13.41 10.65
CA MET A 1 10.24 13.65 9.19
C MET A 1 8.83 13.24 8.79
N THR A 2 8.15 14.05 7.99
CA THR A 2 6.77 13.73 7.54
C THR A 2 6.83 12.62 6.49
N LYS A 3 5.99 11.60 6.61
CA LYS A 3 5.94 10.48 5.65
C LYS A 3 4.85 10.70 4.59
N ILE A 4 5.14 10.32 3.35
CA ILE A 4 4.16 10.20 2.26
C ILE A 4 3.21 9.05 2.62
N ARG A 5 1.91 9.33 2.64
CA ARG A 5 0.87 8.35 2.97
C ARG A 5 0.28 7.80 1.69
N VAL A 6 0.32 6.49 1.52
CA VAL A 6 -0.13 5.81 0.29
C VAL A 6 -1.35 4.94 0.59
N LEU A 7 -2.38 5.09 -0.24
CA LEU A 7 -3.46 4.13 -0.39
C LEU A 7 -3.12 3.23 -1.58
N LEU A 8 -3.03 1.92 -1.35
CA LEU A 8 -2.74 0.95 -2.40
C LEU A 8 -4.02 0.23 -2.81
N LEU A 9 -4.43 0.42 -4.07
CA LEU A 9 -5.53 -0.31 -4.69
C LEU A 9 -4.93 -1.37 -5.63
N GLU A 10 -5.12 -2.64 -5.31
CA GLU A 10 -4.59 -3.74 -6.12
C GLU A 10 -5.41 -5.00 -5.83
N ASP A 11 -6.01 -5.61 -6.85
CA ASP A 11 -6.86 -6.80 -6.68
C ASP A 11 -6.02 -8.07 -6.45
N ASN A 12 -4.86 -8.15 -7.08
CA ASN A 12 -4.00 -9.30 -6.94
C ASN A 12 -3.33 -9.31 -5.56
N ARG A 13 -3.72 -10.27 -4.72
CA ARG A 13 -3.20 -10.40 -3.35
C ARG A 13 -1.67 -10.45 -3.27
N LEU A 14 -1.01 -11.20 -4.16
CA LEU A 14 0.45 -11.32 -4.13
C LEU A 14 1.14 -10.00 -4.50
N LEU A 15 0.61 -9.27 -5.49
CA LEU A 15 1.11 -7.94 -5.84
C LEU A 15 0.85 -6.94 -4.72
N ARG A 16 -0.36 -6.95 -4.13
CA ARG A 16 -0.73 -6.08 -3.00
C ARG A 16 0.20 -6.25 -1.82
N GLU A 17 0.47 -7.50 -1.43
CA GLU A 17 1.41 -7.82 -0.34
C GLU A 17 2.86 -7.43 -0.69
N GLY A 18 3.30 -7.73 -1.92
CA GLY A 18 4.64 -7.41 -2.40
C GLY A 18 4.91 -5.90 -2.44
N ILE A 19 4.01 -5.14 -3.04
CA ILE A 19 4.09 -3.67 -3.15
C ILE A 19 3.99 -3.03 -1.76
N THR A 20 3.10 -3.52 -0.89
CA THR A 20 3.02 -3.02 0.50
C THR A 20 4.34 -3.19 1.26
N LYS A 21 4.99 -4.35 1.13
CA LYS A 21 6.29 -4.61 1.76
C LYS A 21 7.38 -3.69 1.19
N MET A 22 7.44 -3.57 -0.13
CA MET A 22 8.40 -2.70 -0.82
C MET A 22 8.26 -1.24 -0.37
N LEU A 23 7.05 -0.68 -0.44
CA LEU A 23 6.81 0.72 -0.10
C LEU A 23 7.04 1.04 1.39
N ASN A 24 6.75 0.09 2.29
CA ASN A 24 7.00 0.29 3.72
C ASN A 24 8.49 0.13 4.11
N ALA A 25 9.33 -0.38 3.21
CA ALA A 25 10.78 -0.43 3.43
C ALA A 25 11.43 0.95 3.23
N GLU A 26 10.79 1.85 2.48
CA GLU A 26 11.27 3.21 2.26
C GLU A 26 11.10 4.08 3.51
N ALA A 27 12.12 4.88 3.83
CA ALA A 27 12.19 5.65 5.08
C ALA A 27 11.10 6.73 5.18
N ASP A 28 10.71 7.29 4.04
CA ASP A 28 9.79 8.41 3.90
C ASP A 28 8.38 8.02 3.44
N ILE A 29 8.11 6.73 3.19
CA ILE A 29 6.78 6.25 2.75
C ILE A 29 6.11 5.43 3.86
N LYS A 30 4.77 5.45 3.86
CA LYS A 30 3.93 4.52 4.63
C LYS A 30 2.64 4.21 3.88
N VAL A 31 2.40 2.92 3.61
CA VAL A 31 1.09 2.45 3.15
C VAL A 31 0.13 2.46 4.34
N ILE A 32 -0.96 3.23 4.23
CA ILE A 32 -1.94 3.41 5.31
C ILE A 32 -3.16 2.51 5.15
N SER A 33 -3.41 2.01 3.95
CA SER A 33 -4.43 1.03 3.65
C SER A 33 -4.07 0.32 2.35
N SER A 34 -4.39 -0.96 2.28
CA SER A 34 -4.34 -1.74 1.06
C SER A 34 -5.64 -2.53 0.95
N THR A 35 -6.32 -2.38 -0.18
CA THR A 35 -7.65 -2.94 -0.40
C THR A 35 -7.74 -3.51 -1.81
N ASP A 36 -8.64 -4.47 -2.01
CA ASP A 36 -9.07 -4.85 -3.35
C ASP A 36 -10.15 -3.88 -3.85
N SER A 37 -10.49 -3.97 -5.12
CA SER A 37 -11.48 -3.10 -5.76
C SER A 37 -12.88 -3.23 -5.16
N SER A 38 -13.20 -4.36 -4.53
CA SER A 38 -14.50 -4.58 -3.87
C SER A 38 -14.68 -3.76 -2.59
N ASP A 39 -13.61 -3.54 -1.84
CA ASP A 39 -13.64 -2.85 -0.55
C ASP A 39 -13.28 -1.35 -0.68
N ALA A 40 -12.97 -0.87 -1.89
CA ALA A 40 -12.56 0.50 -2.17
C ALA A 40 -13.72 1.51 -2.39
N PHE A 41 -14.98 1.03 -2.39
CA PHE A 41 -16.18 1.84 -2.65
C PHE A 41 -17.26 1.64 -1.58
#